data_AF-A0A8T5U1T4-F1
#
_entry.id   AF-A0A8T5U1T4-F1
#
_cell.length_a   1.000
_cell.length_b   1.000
_cell.length_c   1.000
_cell.angle_alpha   90.00
_cell.angle_beta   90.00
_cell.angle_gamma   90.00
#
_symmetry.space_group_name_H-M   'P 1'
#
loop_
_entity.id
_entity.type
_entity.pdbx_description
1 polymer ?
#
loop_
_entity_poly.entity_id
_entity_poly.type
_entity_poly.pdbx_seq_one_letter_code
_entity_poly.pdbx_strand_id
1 'polypeptide(L)'
;MPNLNWKDKEKLRTSNTKKSQHAHLFNTKELNLYPIIGNLVSHKQITNKKMEEYQKHEGFSKKLINCLFQGDNKDIMNSLLPLYSKKIKLIYIDPPFGTGGDFESKMFIGEKNAFEVSKAYSDTWNGGIDAYIDFLYDRLIIMKELLAEDGSIYVHLDWHVSHYIKIIMDEIFGKENFKNEIIWAYPAASAKTRRFFIRSYDSILFYTKSNDYTFNDDPNIYMEFSDRVKFALKEDDKGTYYHRGGSHNGKKLSQKVYISNMGIFPRDVWTDLPYIRANTLEYQAFSTQKPERLLKRIILASSNKDDIVADFFCGTGTTLVVAEKLGRRWIGSDIGKPAINISRKRILDVWNSNNLMNWGKKYLETPHPFRVLRINNNNQQEINIDKRFLIDDFQNKAKNNLFQKVKFDIVMTKDNNSVFIELVSYSIPDLNILNDKLKAKIETFSDWIDSWAIDFNRQNDYFYTTWISYRTPKNRKLNLTSSLHTYEKQGKYNIAVKVNDILGNETVQEYEICIE
;
A
#
# COMPACT_ATOMS: atom_id res chain seq x y z
N MET A 1 20.58 -11.98 -47.21
CA MET A 1 20.57 -10.87 -46.23
C MET A 1 21.29 -9.69 -46.87
N PRO A 2 20.67 -8.49 -47.01
CA PRO A 2 21.34 -7.36 -47.63
C PRO A 2 22.28 -6.66 -46.64
N ASN A 3 23.52 -6.42 -47.08
CA ASN A 3 24.57 -5.70 -46.35
C ASN A 3 24.19 -4.23 -46.13
N LEU A 4 24.12 -3.79 -44.86
CA LEU A 4 23.95 -2.39 -44.49
C LEU A 4 25.32 -1.72 -44.34
N ASN A 5 25.75 -1.00 -45.39
CA ASN A 5 26.97 -0.21 -45.42
C ASN A 5 26.72 1.17 -44.78
N TRP A 6 27.22 1.38 -43.56
CA TRP A 6 26.94 2.58 -42.74
C TRP A 6 27.76 3.82 -43.16
N LYS A 7 28.80 3.67 -44.00
CA LYS A 7 29.73 4.75 -44.35
C LYS A 7 29.20 5.75 -45.38
N ASP A 8 28.20 5.40 -46.18
CA ASP A 8 27.70 6.29 -47.24
C ASP A 8 26.67 7.32 -46.75
N LYS A 9 26.13 7.17 -45.53
CA LYS A 9 25.12 8.10 -44.97
C LYS A 9 25.69 9.34 -44.27
N GLU A 10 27.00 9.41 -44.02
CA GLU A 10 27.61 10.60 -43.39
C GLU A 10 27.82 11.76 -44.38
N LYS A 11 28.03 11.49 -45.67
CA LYS A 11 28.25 12.56 -46.68
C LYS A 11 26.99 13.33 -47.07
N LEU A 12 25.80 12.77 -46.85
CA LEU A 12 24.51 13.41 -47.14
C LEU A 12 23.97 14.26 -45.97
N ARG A 13 24.56 14.17 -44.77
CA ARG A 13 24.11 14.93 -43.59
C ARG A 13 24.75 16.31 -43.45
N THR A 14 25.83 16.59 -44.16
CA THR A 14 26.56 17.86 -44.07
C THR A 14 26.02 18.98 -44.97
N SER A 15 25.04 18.72 -45.86
CA SER A 15 24.52 19.74 -46.79
C SER A 15 23.15 20.33 -46.46
N ASN A 16 22.46 19.89 -45.41
CA ASN A 16 21.14 20.42 -45.02
C ASN A 16 21.10 20.93 -43.58
N THR A 17 21.88 21.97 -43.30
CA THR A 17 21.71 22.82 -42.11
C THR A 17 20.57 23.82 -42.35
N LYS A 18 19.34 23.48 -41.92
CA LYS A 18 18.34 24.41 -41.39
C LYS A 18 17.07 23.66 -40.93
N LYS A 19 16.68 23.89 -39.67
CA LYS A 19 15.43 23.51 -38.97
C LYS A 19 15.30 22.06 -38.47
N SER A 20 15.84 21.80 -37.28
CA SER A 20 15.07 21.54 -36.05
C SER A 20 16.06 21.30 -34.91
N GLN A 21 15.95 22.08 -33.84
CA GLN A 21 16.70 21.90 -32.60
C GLN A 21 15.92 20.94 -31.69
N HIS A 22 16.67 20.20 -30.86
CA HIS A 22 16.24 19.19 -29.87
C HIS A 22 16.21 17.73 -30.33
N ALA A 23 17.40 17.20 -30.57
CA ALA A 23 17.73 15.82 -30.24
C ALA A 23 19.23 15.78 -29.85
N HIS A 24 19.53 15.90 -28.56
CA HIS A 24 20.86 15.61 -28.07
C HIS A 24 21.01 14.09 -28.02
N LEU A 25 21.68 13.54 -29.04
CA LEU A 25 22.20 12.17 -29.00
C LEU A 25 23.24 12.06 -27.87
N PHE A 26 23.14 10.99 -27.09
CA PHE A 26 24.14 10.52 -26.14
C PHE A 26 25.53 10.51 -26.80
N ASN A 27 26.34 11.51 -26.47
CA ASN A 27 27.73 11.56 -26.88
C ASN A 27 28.54 10.86 -25.80
N THR A 28 28.87 9.60 -26.04
CA THR A 28 29.74 8.78 -25.19
C THR A 28 31.18 9.28 -25.28
N LYS A 29 31.48 10.34 -24.53
CA LYS A 29 32.86 10.70 -24.16
C LYS A 29 32.97 10.60 -22.64
N GLU A 30 33.70 9.58 -22.21
CA GLU A 30 34.28 9.40 -20.88
C GLU A 30 33.40 9.90 -19.72
N LEU A 31 32.44 9.06 -19.32
CA LEU A 31 31.85 9.11 -17.99
C LEU A 31 32.98 8.80 -16.99
N ASN A 32 33.62 9.86 -16.51
CA ASN A 32 34.41 9.80 -15.29
C ASN A 32 33.54 9.18 -14.19
N LEU A 33 33.90 7.97 -13.75
CA LEU A 33 33.46 7.44 -12.47
C LEU A 33 33.94 8.42 -11.38
N TYR A 34 33.03 9.24 -10.86
CA TYR A 34 33.24 10.17 -9.75
C TYR A 34 32.07 10.03 -8.76
N PRO A 35 32.23 10.41 -7.48
CA PRO A 35 32.55 9.46 -6.42
C PRO A 35 31.45 9.52 -5.34
N ILE A 36 30.42 8.68 -5.45
CA ILE A 36 29.30 8.70 -4.48
C ILE A 36 29.62 7.85 -3.24
N ILE A 37 30.63 6.98 -3.29
CA ILE A 37 31.01 6.11 -2.16
C ILE A 37 31.64 6.91 -1.00
N GLY A 38 32.18 8.11 -1.24
CA GLY A 38 32.87 8.92 -0.22
C GLY A 38 31.96 9.57 0.82
N ASN A 39 30.74 9.97 0.45
CA ASN A 39 29.84 10.71 1.34
C ASN A 39 28.96 9.83 2.24
N LEU A 40 28.95 8.52 2.03
CA LEU A 40 28.30 7.55 2.94
C LEU A 40 29.05 7.38 4.27
N VAL A 41 30.33 7.80 4.35
CA VAL A 41 31.18 7.56 5.51
C VAL A 41 31.11 8.68 6.56
N SER A 42 30.79 9.92 6.18
CA SER A 42 30.74 11.04 7.14
C SER A 42 29.46 11.08 7.99
N HIS A 43 28.36 10.48 7.52
CA HIS A 43 27.11 10.36 8.29
C HIS A 43 27.11 9.19 9.30
N LYS A 44 28.11 8.31 9.26
CA LYS A 44 28.25 7.17 10.20
C LYS A 44 28.64 7.58 11.62
N GLN A 45 29.30 8.72 11.82
CA GLN A 45 29.81 9.10 13.15
C GLN A 45 28.81 9.91 13.99
N ILE A 46 27.90 10.67 13.37
CA ILE A 46 26.88 11.47 14.07
C ILE A 46 25.68 10.59 14.51
N THR A 47 25.46 9.47 13.83
CA THR A 47 24.35 8.53 14.10
C THR A 47 24.65 7.57 15.27
N ASN A 48 25.88 7.10 15.44
CA ASN A 48 26.19 6.07 16.44
C ASN A 48 25.98 6.53 17.89
N LYS A 49 26.34 7.77 18.25
CA LYS A 49 26.30 8.23 19.65
C LYS A 49 24.88 8.53 20.17
N LYS A 50 23.96 8.96 19.29
CA LYS A 50 22.53 9.15 19.61
C LYS A 50 21.73 7.84 19.55
N MET A 51 22.19 6.85 18.79
CA MET A 51 21.53 5.54 18.65
C MET A 51 21.79 4.61 19.84
N GLU A 52 22.96 4.70 20.50
CA GLU A 52 23.23 3.97 21.75
C GLU A 52 22.37 4.46 22.93
N GLU A 53 21.99 5.75 22.96
CA GLU A 53 21.01 6.28 23.93
C GLU A 53 19.58 5.80 23.61
N TYR A 54 19.21 5.69 22.33
CA TYR A 54 17.90 5.17 21.90
C TYR A 54 17.70 3.70 22.23
N GLN A 55 18.75 2.87 22.10
CA GLN A 55 18.71 1.44 22.45
C GLN A 55 18.53 1.18 23.95
N LYS A 56 18.89 2.15 24.82
CA LYS A 56 18.72 2.03 26.27
C LYS A 56 17.36 2.50 26.78
N HIS A 57 16.67 3.39 26.04
CA HIS A 57 15.46 4.05 26.55
C HIS A 57 14.14 3.39 26.19
N GLU A 58 14.07 2.57 25.15
CA GLU A 58 12.89 1.74 24.89
C GLU A 58 13.33 0.36 24.41
N GLY A 59 12.93 -0.68 25.13
CA GLY A 59 13.13 -2.05 24.71
C GLY A 59 12.46 -2.28 23.37
N PHE A 60 13.23 -2.18 22.29
CA PHE A 60 12.86 -2.58 20.92
C PHE A 60 12.72 -4.11 20.93
N SER A 61 11.63 -4.58 21.52
CA SER A 61 11.18 -5.96 21.42
C SER A 61 10.98 -6.26 19.94
N LYS A 62 11.45 -7.43 19.49
CA LYS A 62 11.41 -7.99 18.14
C LYS A 62 9.99 -8.09 17.51
N LYS A 63 8.99 -7.35 17.98
CA LYS A 63 7.55 -7.66 17.84
C LYS A 63 6.66 -6.53 17.31
N LEU A 64 7.20 -5.42 16.81
CA LEU A 64 6.43 -4.38 16.08
C LEU A 64 7.08 -4.05 14.73
N ILE A 65 6.57 -4.65 13.65
CA ILE A 65 7.12 -4.44 12.29
C ILE A 65 6.17 -3.62 11.40
N ASN A 66 4.88 -3.56 11.75
CA ASN A 66 3.88 -2.89 10.91
C ASN A 66 3.95 -1.36 11.08
N CYS A 67 4.37 -0.66 10.02
CA CYS A 67 4.58 0.79 10.06
C CYS A 67 4.07 1.46 8.78
N LEU A 68 3.36 2.58 8.95
CA LEU A 68 2.89 3.46 7.87
C LEU A 68 3.55 4.84 8.02
N PHE A 69 4.25 5.32 7.01
CA PHE A 69 5.00 6.57 7.07
C PHE A 69 4.41 7.64 6.14
N GLN A 70 4.17 8.83 6.68
CA GLN A 70 3.88 10.04 5.91
C GLN A 70 5.17 10.82 5.65
N GLY A 71 5.50 11.08 4.39
CA GLY A 71 6.64 11.91 4.02
C GLY A 71 7.23 11.53 2.67
N ASP A 72 8.37 12.15 2.33
CA ASP A 72 9.12 11.72 1.15
C ASP A 72 9.69 10.32 1.39
N ASN A 73 9.37 9.41 0.47
CA ASN A 73 9.77 8.01 0.57
C ASN A 73 11.28 7.78 0.45
N LYS A 74 12.05 8.66 -0.20
CA LYS A 74 13.52 8.57 -0.21
C LYS A 74 14.08 8.78 1.20
N ASP A 75 13.59 9.80 1.90
CA ASP A 75 14.02 10.11 3.27
C ASP A 75 13.59 9.02 4.26
N ILE A 76 12.35 8.51 4.11
CA ILE A 76 11.84 7.39 4.89
C ILE A 76 12.71 6.15 4.68
N MET A 77 12.95 5.73 3.42
CA MET A 77 13.76 4.55 3.15
C MET A 77 15.20 4.70 3.67
N ASN A 78 15.81 5.88 3.57
CA ASN A 78 17.13 6.15 4.15
C ASN A 78 17.12 5.96 5.68
N SER A 79 16.07 6.39 6.37
CA SER A 79 15.93 6.16 7.82
C SER A 79 15.73 4.68 8.19
N LEU A 80 15.22 3.88 7.26
CA LEU A 80 15.00 2.44 7.45
C LEU A 80 16.26 1.60 7.20
N LEU A 81 17.23 2.08 6.41
CA LEU A 81 18.45 1.32 6.06
C LEU A 81 19.18 0.72 7.27
N PRO A 82 19.44 1.44 8.38
CA PRO A 82 20.14 0.87 9.53
C PRO A 82 19.39 -0.29 10.20
N LEU A 83 18.06 -0.32 10.06
CA LEU A 83 17.18 -1.27 10.74
C LEU A 83 16.77 -2.44 9.85
N TYR A 84 16.58 -2.19 8.55
CA TYR A 84 15.91 -3.09 7.61
C TYR A 84 16.73 -3.41 6.35
N SER A 85 17.98 -2.99 6.26
CA SER A 85 18.85 -3.42 5.15
C SER A 85 18.89 -4.95 5.05
N LYS A 86 18.63 -5.46 3.84
CA LYS A 86 18.56 -6.89 3.51
C LYS A 86 17.53 -7.69 4.30
N LYS A 87 16.44 -7.07 4.75
CA LYS A 87 15.38 -7.76 5.54
C LYS A 87 14.02 -7.78 4.86
N ILE A 88 13.78 -6.93 3.86
CA ILE A 88 12.48 -6.86 3.21
C ILE A 88 12.38 -7.97 2.18
N LYS A 89 11.34 -8.80 2.28
CA LYS A 89 11.18 -9.97 1.42
C LYS A 89 10.60 -9.61 0.06
N LEU A 90 9.64 -8.70 0.06
CA LEU A 90 8.91 -8.32 -1.13
C LEU A 90 8.71 -6.81 -1.13
N ILE A 91 9.04 -6.17 -2.23
CA ILE A 91 8.71 -4.76 -2.49
C ILE A 91 7.74 -4.74 -3.68
N TYR A 92 6.58 -4.12 -3.51
CA TYR A 92 5.70 -3.77 -4.63
C TYR A 92 5.60 -2.26 -4.68
N ILE A 93 5.78 -1.67 -5.86
CA ILE A 93 5.61 -0.23 -6.05
C ILE A 93 4.74 0.06 -7.28
N ASP A 94 3.90 1.08 -7.13
CA ASP A 94 3.05 1.66 -8.17
C ASP A 94 3.32 3.17 -8.22
N PRO A 95 4.52 3.58 -8.70
CA PRO A 95 4.90 4.98 -8.74
C PRO A 95 3.99 5.77 -9.70
N PRO A 96 3.99 7.12 -9.62
CA PRO A 96 3.38 7.96 -10.64
C PRO A 96 3.88 7.57 -12.05
N PHE A 97 3.07 7.73 -13.09
CA PHE A 97 3.38 7.24 -14.44
C PHE A 97 4.01 8.31 -15.35
N GLY A 98 4.31 9.51 -14.84
CA GLY A 98 4.87 10.61 -15.64
C GLY A 98 3.86 11.20 -16.63
N THR A 99 2.57 11.08 -16.34
CA THR A 99 1.45 11.41 -17.25
C THR A 99 1.18 12.91 -17.38
N GLY A 100 1.78 13.75 -16.52
CA GLY A 100 1.57 15.21 -16.51
C GLY A 100 0.24 15.65 -15.87
N GLY A 101 -0.47 14.74 -15.18
CA GLY A 101 -1.79 14.99 -14.60
C GLY A 101 -1.78 15.26 -13.09
N ASP A 102 -2.85 15.92 -12.62
CA ASP A 102 -3.16 16.01 -11.19
C ASP A 102 -4.15 14.90 -10.80
N PHE A 103 -3.83 14.18 -9.73
CA PHE A 103 -4.66 13.08 -9.24
C PHE A 103 -5.46 13.53 -8.02
N GLU A 104 -6.73 13.10 -7.97
CA GLU A 104 -7.70 13.53 -6.97
C GLU A 104 -8.11 12.39 -6.02
N SER A 105 -8.39 12.74 -4.77
CA SER A 105 -8.99 11.90 -3.75
C SER A 105 -10.31 12.51 -3.28
N LYS A 106 -11.34 11.68 -3.13
CA LYS A 106 -12.65 12.10 -2.58
C LYS A 106 -12.72 11.81 -1.09
N MET A 107 -12.82 12.88 -0.29
CA MET A 107 -13.09 12.81 1.14
C MET A 107 -14.60 12.96 1.37
N PHE A 108 -15.23 11.97 1.98
CA PHE A 108 -16.67 11.99 2.22
C PHE A 108 -17.00 12.60 3.58
N ILE A 109 -18.14 13.29 3.67
CA ILE A 109 -18.52 14.09 4.83
C ILE A 109 -19.96 13.74 5.21
N GLY A 110 -20.16 13.42 6.49
CA GLY A 110 -21.50 13.23 7.04
C GLY A 110 -22.25 11.98 6.59
N GLU A 111 -23.51 11.91 6.99
CA GLU A 111 -24.44 10.84 6.59
C GLU A 111 -25.00 11.02 5.17
N LYS A 112 -24.93 12.25 4.65
CA LYS A 112 -25.35 12.57 3.29
C LYS A 112 -24.26 12.12 2.31
N ASN A 113 -24.61 11.85 1.05
CA ASN A 113 -23.63 11.55 -0.01
C ASN A 113 -22.81 12.80 -0.42
N ALA A 114 -22.35 13.57 0.55
CA ALA A 114 -21.52 14.75 0.37
C ALA A 114 -20.04 14.36 0.37
N PHE A 115 -19.28 14.98 -0.51
CA PHE A 115 -17.83 14.80 -0.59
C PHE A 115 -17.12 16.10 -0.94
N GLU A 116 -15.84 16.15 -0.63
CA GLU A 116 -14.88 17.12 -1.11
C GLU A 116 -13.79 16.42 -1.92
N VAL A 117 -13.33 17.09 -2.97
CA VAL A 117 -12.23 16.63 -3.81
C VAL A 117 -10.97 17.33 -3.34
N SER A 118 -9.96 16.55 -2.99
CA SER A 118 -8.62 17.03 -2.61
C SER A 118 -7.59 16.51 -3.60
N LYS A 119 -6.53 17.28 -3.85
CA LYS A 119 -5.40 16.83 -4.67
C LYS A 119 -4.62 15.77 -3.89
N ALA A 120 -4.54 14.56 -4.43
CA ALA A 120 -3.85 13.42 -3.84
C ALA A 120 -2.34 13.48 -4.08
N TYR A 121 -1.94 13.67 -5.33
CA TYR A 121 -0.57 13.97 -5.75
C TYR A 121 -0.56 14.64 -7.13
N SER A 122 0.55 15.26 -7.50
CA SER A 122 0.77 15.77 -8.86
C SER A 122 1.79 14.89 -9.56
N ASP A 123 1.49 14.48 -10.79
CA ASP A 123 2.39 13.75 -11.68
C ASP A 123 2.98 14.70 -12.73
N THR A 124 3.27 15.94 -12.32
CA THR A 124 3.93 16.97 -13.12
C THR A 124 5.38 17.12 -12.70
N TRP A 125 6.30 16.97 -13.65
CA TRP A 125 7.74 16.94 -13.40
C TRP A 125 8.41 18.12 -14.08
N ASN A 126 8.94 19.05 -13.27
CA ASN A 126 9.78 20.14 -13.77
C ASN A 126 11.09 19.53 -14.29
N GLY A 127 11.23 19.43 -15.62
CA GLY A 127 12.32 18.69 -16.27
C GLY A 127 11.87 17.49 -17.11
N GLY A 128 10.56 17.20 -17.16
CA GLY A 128 10.00 16.14 -18.00
C GLY A 128 10.38 14.73 -17.53
N ILE A 129 10.55 13.82 -18.49
CA ILE A 129 10.81 12.40 -18.20
C ILE A 129 12.15 12.15 -17.51
N ASP A 130 13.16 12.99 -17.77
CA ASP A 130 14.49 12.85 -17.16
C ASP A 130 14.41 13.03 -15.64
N ALA A 131 13.70 14.08 -15.19
CA ALA A 131 13.49 14.33 -13.76
C ALA A 131 12.69 13.20 -13.07
N TYR A 132 11.76 12.57 -13.78
CA TYR A 132 11.03 11.40 -13.30
C TYR A 132 11.94 10.17 -13.17
N ILE A 133 12.80 9.93 -14.16
CA ILE A 133 13.77 8.85 -14.15
C ILE A 133 14.75 9.04 -12.97
N ASP A 134 15.30 10.23 -12.79
CA ASP A 134 16.19 10.55 -11.67
C ASP A 134 15.51 10.31 -10.31
N PHE A 135 14.26 10.75 -10.19
CA PHE A 135 13.45 10.54 -8.99
C PHE A 135 13.30 9.06 -8.63
N LEU A 136 13.03 8.19 -9.61
CA LEU A 136 12.91 6.75 -9.40
C LEU A 136 14.26 6.06 -9.22
N TYR A 137 15.29 6.47 -9.95
CA TYR A 137 16.64 5.90 -9.86
C TYR A 137 17.15 5.91 -8.42
N ASP A 138 17.12 7.08 -7.79
CA ASP A 138 17.53 7.28 -6.39
C ASP A 138 16.80 6.34 -5.42
N ARG A 139 15.51 6.09 -5.68
CA ARG A 139 14.65 5.28 -4.81
C ARG A 139 14.89 3.80 -5.01
N LEU A 140 15.03 3.36 -6.26
CA LEU A 140 15.28 1.97 -6.63
C LEU A 140 16.60 1.46 -6.06
N ILE A 141 17.64 2.32 -5.99
CA ILE A 141 18.90 1.99 -5.32
C ILE A 141 18.66 1.65 -3.84
N ILE A 142 17.92 2.51 -3.12
CA ILE A 142 17.67 2.30 -1.69
C ILE A 142 16.79 1.06 -1.47
N MET A 143 15.78 0.86 -2.32
CA MET A 143 14.94 -0.35 -2.29
C MET A 143 15.77 -1.62 -2.49
N LYS A 144 16.74 -1.60 -3.41
CA LYS A 144 17.67 -2.71 -3.61
C LYS A 144 18.41 -3.03 -2.32
N GLU A 145 18.90 -2.02 -1.58
CA GLU A 145 19.63 -2.21 -0.32
C GLU A 145 18.76 -2.68 0.86
N LEU A 146 17.47 -2.36 0.85
CA LEU A 146 16.49 -2.86 1.83
C LEU A 146 16.06 -4.30 1.56
N LEU A 147 16.05 -4.72 0.28
CA LEU A 147 15.61 -6.04 -0.15
C LEU A 147 16.57 -7.14 0.34
N ALA A 148 16.01 -8.20 0.91
CA ALA A 148 16.72 -9.42 1.28
C ALA A 148 17.37 -10.09 0.05
N GLU A 149 18.42 -10.87 0.26
CA GLU A 149 19.15 -11.55 -0.83
C GLU A 149 18.26 -12.51 -1.63
N ASP A 150 17.25 -13.08 -0.96
CA ASP A 150 16.24 -13.97 -1.52
C ASP A 150 14.89 -13.26 -1.77
N GLY A 151 14.92 -11.92 -1.84
CA GLY A 151 13.76 -11.06 -2.00
C GLY A 151 13.47 -10.66 -3.45
N SER A 152 12.25 -10.17 -3.64
CA SER A 152 11.67 -9.83 -4.94
C SER A 152 11.13 -8.40 -4.97
N ILE A 153 11.22 -7.75 -6.12
CA ILE A 153 10.61 -6.44 -6.38
C ILE A 153 9.72 -6.47 -7.62
N TYR A 154 8.53 -5.88 -7.50
CA TYR A 154 7.57 -5.69 -8.58
C TYR A 154 7.33 -4.20 -8.80
N VAL A 155 7.56 -3.74 -10.03
CA VAL A 155 7.40 -2.33 -10.41
C VAL A 155 6.27 -2.23 -11.43
N HIS A 156 5.14 -1.66 -11.01
CA HIS A 156 3.96 -1.46 -11.84
C HIS A 156 4.09 -0.16 -12.63
N LEU A 157 3.99 -0.24 -13.96
CA LEU A 157 4.20 0.87 -14.88
C LEU A 157 3.22 0.80 -16.04
N ASP A 158 3.07 1.92 -16.74
CA ASP A 158 2.35 1.97 -18.00
C ASP A 158 3.29 2.07 -19.21
N TRP A 159 2.69 2.18 -20.40
CA TRP A 159 3.40 2.26 -21.68
C TRP A 159 4.26 3.53 -21.86
N HIS A 160 4.06 4.59 -21.06
CA HIS A 160 4.84 5.83 -21.20
C HIS A 160 6.28 5.65 -20.68
N VAL A 161 6.44 4.92 -19.58
CA VAL A 161 7.69 4.88 -18.82
C VAL A 161 8.31 3.49 -18.65
N SER A 162 7.55 2.41 -18.87
CA SER A 162 7.98 1.02 -18.65
C SER A 162 9.35 0.67 -19.23
N HIS A 163 9.61 1.02 -20.48
CA HIS A 163 10.88 0.69 -21.15
C HIS A 163 12.08 1.47 -20.59
N TYR A 164 11.88 2.73 -20.19
CA TYR A 164 12.95 3.53 -19.59
C TYR A 164 13.32 2.98 -18.21
N ILE A 165 12.31 2.69 -17.39
CA ILE A 165 12.53 2.12 -16.07
C ILE A 165 13.09 0.69 -16.14
N LYS A 166 12.73 -0.10 -17.17
CA LYS A 166 13.34 -1.42 -17.40
C LYS A 166 14.86 -1.34 -17.56
N ILE A 167 15.36 -0.37 -18.32
CA ILE A 167 16.81 -0.16 -18.51
C ILE A 167 17.47 0.24 -17.19
N ILE A 168 16.83 1.12 -16.42
CA ILE A 168 17.31 1.51 -15.09
C ILE A 168 17.34 0.32 -14.13
N MET A 169 16.30 -0.51 -14.14
CA MET A 169 16.25 -1.73 -13.33
C MET A 169 17.34 -2.73 -13.73
N ASP A 170 17.67 -2.86 -15.02
CA ASP A 170 18.80 -3.68 -15.47
C ASP A 170 20.15 -3.18 -14.96
N GLU A 171 20.34 -1.86 -14.89
CA GLU A 171 21.55 -1.27 -14.32
C GLU A 171 21.63 -1.50 -12.80
N ILE A 172 20.53 -1.25 -12.09
CA ILE A 172 20.50 -1.33 -10.62
C ILE A 172 20.50 -2.76 -10.13
N PHE A 173 19.64 -3.63 -10.65
CA PHE A 173 19.46 -5.01 -10.17
C PHE A 173 20.30 -6.02 -10.95
N GLY A 174 20.79 -5.68 -12.13
CA GLY A 174 21.44 -6.62 -13.04
C GLY A 174 20.42 -7.30 -13.96
N LYS A 175 20.73 -7.34 -15.26
CA LYS A 175 19.88 -7.94 -16.30
C LYS A 175 19.57 -9.42 -16.06
N GLU A 176 20.46 -10.13 -15.39
CA GLU A 176 20.33 -11.54 -15.02
C GLU A 176 19.30 -11.77 -13.90
N ASN A 177 19.02 -10.74 -13.12
CA ASN A 177 18.03 -10.79 -12.04
C ASN A 177 16.63 -10.35 -12.51
N PHE A 178 16.49 -9.96 -13.79
CA PHE A 178 15.18 -9.82 -14.42
C PHE A 178 14.56 -11.20 -14.60
N LYS A 179 13.31 -11.38 -14.12
CA LYS A 179 12.60 -12.67 -14.21
C LYS A 179 11.52 -12.65 -15.27
N ASN A 180 10.67 -11.61 -15.27
CA ASN A 180 9.61 -11.51 -16.25
C ASN A 180 9.02 -10.11 -16.38
N GLU A 181 8.39 -9.83 -17.51
CA GLU A 181 7.43 -8.72 -17.67
C GLU A 181 6.03 -9.32 -17.62
N ILE A 182 5.28 -8.96 -16.58
CA ILE A 182 3.91 -9.42 -16.40
C ILE A 182 2.97 -8.40 -17.05
N ILE A 183 2.14 -8.87 -17.97
CA ILE A 183 1.11 -8.07 -18.64
C ILE A 183 -0.21 -8.30 -17.90
N TRP A 184 -0.65 -7.31 -17.14
CA TRP A 184 -1.97 -7.34 -16.52
C TRP A 184 -2.98 -6.74 -17.50
N ALA A 185 -3.68 -7.61 -18.24
CA ALA A 185 -4.64 -7.22 -19.26
C ALA A 185 -6.06 -7.28 -18.71
N TYR A 186 -6.78 -6.16 -18.80
CA TYR A 186 -8.16 -6.04 -18.34
C TYR A 186 -9.03 -5.56 -19.51
N PRO A 187 -9.79 -6.47 -20.16
CA PRO A 187 -10.66 -6.10 -21.26
C PRO A 187 -11.81 -5.23 -20.74
N ALA A 188 -11.73 -3.92 -20.97
CA ALA A 188 -12.80 -2.98 -20.71
C ALA A 188 -13.65 -2.76 -21.97
N ALA A 189 -14.97 -2.60 -21.80
CA ALA A 189 -15.83 -2.11 -22.87
C ALA A 189 -15.29 -0.75 -23.32
N SER A 190 -14.81 -0.68 -24.57
CA SER A 190 -14.05 0.45 -25.07
C SER A 190 -14.69 1.00 -26.33
N ALA A 191 -14.83 2.33 -26.37
CA ALA A 191 -15.33 3.02 -27.55
C ALA A 191 -14.31 2.92 -28.69
N LYS A 192 -14.81 2.84 -29.94
CA LYS A 192 -13.96 2.78 -31.14
C LYS A 192 -13.02 3.99 -31.19
N THR A 193 -11.72 3.72 -31.14
CA THR A 193 -10.66 4.72 -31.36
C THR A 193 -10.46 4.92 -32.87
N ARG A 194 -10.11 6.14 -33.28
CA ARG A 194 -9.90 6.47 -34.71
C ARG A 194 -8.48 6.22 -35.21
N ARG A 195 -7.48 6.23 -34.32
CA ARG A 195 -6.06 6.39 -34.69
C ARG A 195 -5.08 5.38 -34.08
N PHE A 196 -5.51 4.55 -33.13
CA PHE A 196 -4.63 3.61 -32.42
C PHE A 196 -5.44 2.46 -31.82
N PHE A 197 -4.81 1.32 -31.53
CA PHE A 197 -5.45 0.22 -30.81
C PHE A 197 -5.67 0.59 -29.35
N ILE A 198 -6.79 0.15 -28.78
CA ILE A 198 -7.14 0.42 -27.39
C ILE A 198 -6.06 -0.16 -26.47
N ARG A 199 -5.54 0.69 -25.59
CA ARG A 199 -4.64 0.31 -24.52
C ARG A 199 -5.47 -0.38 -23.43
N SER A 200 -5.14 -1.62 -23.11
CA SER A 200 -5.96 -2.49 -22.27
C SER A 200 -5.14 -3.33 -21.29
N TYR A 201 -3.89 -2.91 -21.05
CA TYR A 201 -3.01 -3.56 -20.10
C TYR A 201 -2.06 -2.56 -19.46
N ASP A 202 -1.58 -2.94 -18.28
CA ASP A 202 -0.43 -2.36 -17.60
C ASP A 202 0.72 -3.39 -17.55
N SER A 203 1.97 -2.91 -17.47
CA SER A 203 3.17 -3.74 -17.39
C SER A 203 3.71 -3.76 -15.97
N ILE A 204 4.00 -4.94 -15.43
CA ILE A 204 4.61 -5.11 -14.12
C ILE A 204 5.96 -5.80 -14.31
N LEU A 205 7.05 -5.08 -14.03
CA LEU A 205 8.39 -5.63 -14.10
C LEU A 205 8.69 -6.44 -12.84
N PHE A 206 9.11 -7.70 -13.01
CA PHE A 206 9.50 -8.58 -11.91
C PHE A 206 11.02 -8.82 -11.90
N TYR A 207 11.65 -8.36 -10.83
CA TYR A 207 13.06 -8.57 -10.54
C TYR A 207 13.26 -9.24 -9.18
N THR A 208 14.40 -9.89 -9.01
CA THR A 208 14.86 -10.43 -7.73
C THR A 208 16.17 -9.76 -7.32
N LYS A 209 16.56 -9.88 -6.05
CA LYS A 209 17.87 -9.39 -5.60
C LYS A 209 19.01 -10.28 -6.11
N SER A 210 18.76 -11.59 -6.17
CA SER A 210 19.70 -12.61 -6.63
C SER A 210 18.99 -13.74 -7.39
N ASN A 211 19.75 -14.75 -7.83
CA ASN A 211 19.18 -15.94 -8.49
C ASN A 211 18.57 -16.97 -7.52
N ASP A 212 18.85 -16.86 -6.23
CA ASP A 212 18.20 -17.66 -5.19
C ASP A 212 17.13 -16.79 -4.55
N TYR A 213 15.84 -17.08 -4.79
CA TYR A 213 14.74 -16.23 -4.36
C TYR A 213 13.50 -17.05 -4.03
N THR A 214 12.64 -16.50 -3.17
CA THR A 214 11.37 -17.14 -2.84
C THR A 214 10.37 -17.02 -3.99
N PHE A 215 9.89 -18.19 -4.43
CA PHE A 215 8.79 -18.31 -5.37
C PHE A 215 7.95 -19.55 -5.03
N ASN A 216 6.73 -19.32 -4.52
CA ASN A 216 5.87 -20.34 -3.96
C ASN A 216 4.92 -20.93 -5.00
N ASP A 217 4.80 -22.26 -5.00
CA ASP A 217 3.75 -22.98 -5.73
C ASP A 217 2.45 -23.04 -4.91
N ASP A 218 1.81 -21.88 -4.71
CA ASP A 218 0.58 -21.78 -3.93
C ASP A 218 -0.67 -22.05 -4.82
N PRO A 219 -1.55 -23.00 -4.49
CA PRO A 219 -2.77 -23.26 -5.27
C PRO A 219 -3.65 -22.03 -5.50
N ASN A 220 -3.58 -21.01 -4.64
CA ASN A 220 -4.35 -19.78 -4.73
C ASN A 220 -3.79 -18.75 -5.71
N ILE A 221 -2.60 -18.98 -6.29
CA ILE A 221 -2.08 -18.14 -7.37
C ILE A 221 -2.55 -18.59 -8.74
N TYR A 222 -2.98 -19.85 -8.88
CA TYR A 222 -3.37 -20.47 -10.15
C TYR A 222 -4.50 -19.73 -10.88
N MET A 223 -4.44 -19.78 -12.21
CA MET A 223 -5.47 -19.30 -13.12
C MET A 223 -6.45 -20.43 -13.43
N GLU A 224 -7.71 -20.10 -13.72
CA GLU A 224 -8.65 -21.11 -14.17
C GLU A 224 -8.23 -21.75 -15.51
N PHE A 225 -8.60 -23.03 -15.69
CA PHE A 225 -8.50 -23.67 -16.99
C PHE A 225 -9.32 -22.93 -18.05
N SER A 226 -8.84 -22.95 -19.30
CA SER A 226 -9.65 -22.48 -20.42
C SER A 226 -10.91 -23.34 -20.57
N ASP A 227 -11.98 -22.77 -21.13
CA ASP A 227 -13.23 -23.50 -21.37
C ASP A 227 -12.99 -24.79 -22.16
N ARG A 228 -12.09 -24.75 -23.14
CA ARG A 228 -11.67 -25.94 -23.89
C ARG A 228 -11.13 -27.05 -23.00
N VAL A 229 -10.30 -26.71 -22.02
CA VAL A 229 -9.76 -27.69 -21.07
C VAL A 229 -10.85 -28.14 -20.11
N LYS A 230 -11.62 -27.22 -19.53
CA LYS A 230 -12.76 -27.53 -18.65
C LYS A 230 -13.74 -28.52 -19.29
N PHE A 231 -14.10 -28.33 -20.56
CA PHE A 231 -14.96 -29.25 -21.31
C PHE A 231 -14.33 -30.61 -21.61
N ALA A 232 -13.00 -30.71 -21.62
CA ALA A 232 -12.27 -31.95 -21.85
C ALA A 232 -11.99 -32.74 -20.56
N LEU A 233 -12.16 -32.13 -19.38
CA LEU A 233 -12.00 -32.79 -18.10
C LEU A 233 -13.08 -33.84 -17.89
N LYS A 234 -12.67 -34.99 -17.38
CA LYS A 234 -13.53 -36.08 -16.94
C LYS A 234 -13.19 -36.40 -15.51
N GLU A 235 -14.21 -36.74 -14.75
CA GLU A 235 -14.08 -37.23 -13.37
C GLU A 235 -13.97 -38.76 -13.41
N ASP A 236 -13.15 -39.33 -12.53
CA ASP A 236 -13.15 -40.77 -12.29
C ASP A 236 -14.02 -41.13 -11.07
N ASP A 237 -14.16 -42.41 -10.78
CA ASP A 237 -15.01 -42.90 -9.68
C ASP A 237 -14.51 -42.45 -8.28
N LYS A 238 -13.32 -41.85 -8.20
CA LYS A 238 -12.71 -41.31 -6.97
C LYS A 238 -12.83 -39.79 -6.86
N GLY A 239 -13.50 -39.13 -7.81
CA GLY A 239 -13.64 -37.68 -7.83
C GLY A 239 -12.41 -36.93 -8.36
N THR A 240 -11.45 -37.61 -9.00
CA THR A 240 -10.23 -36.98 -9.52
C THR A 240 -10.40 -36.60 -10.99
N TYR A 241 -10.10 -35.35 -11.32
CA TYR A 241 -10.18 -34.86 -12.70
C TYR A 241 -8.99 -35.32 -13.54
N TYR A 242 -9.28 -35.80 -14.76
CA TYR A 242 -8.29 -36.16 -15.77
C TYR A 242 -8.71 -35.68 -17.16
N HIS A 243 -7.75 -35.48 -18.05
CA HIS A 243 -8.01 -35.39 -19.49
C HIS A 243 -7.32 -36.55 -20.21
N ARG A 244 -7.81 -36.90 -21.40
CA ARG A 244 -7.14 -37.91 -22.25
C ARG A 244 -6.16 -37.20 -23.17
N GLY A 245 -4.92 -37.67 -23.19
CA GLY A 245 -3.87 -37.13 -24.04
C GLY A 245 -4.25 -37.08 -25.54
N GLY A 246 -3.62 -36.14 -26.26
CA GLY A 246 -3.76 -36.02 -27.71
C GLY A 246 -3.11 -37.16 -28.47
N SER A 247 -3.29 -37.18 -29.79
CA SER A 247 -2.61 -38.11 -30.67
C SER A 247 -1.20 -37.60 -31.03
N HIS A 248 -0.18 -38.44 -30.92
CA HIS A 248 1.15 -38.16 -31.49
C HIS A 248 1.34 -39.04 -32.72
N ASN A 249 1.68 -38.45 -33.88
CA ASN A 249 1.81 -39.14 -35.17
C ASN A 249 0.60 -40.03 -35.54
N GLY A 250 -0.62 -39.51 -35.36
CA GLY A 250 -1.86 -40.25 -35.69
C GLY A 250 -2.21 -41.43 -34.76
N LYS A 251 -1.36 -41.77 -33.78
CA LYS A 251 -1.67 -42.75 -32.73
C LYS A 251 -2.28 -42.04 -31.51
N LYS A 252 -3.51 -42.41 -31.16
CA LYS A 252 -4.16 -42.00 -29.90
C LYS A 252 -3.32 -42.47 -28.72
N LEU A 253 -2.69 -41.54 -28.01
CA LEU A 253 -2.12 -41.80 -26.69
C LEU A 253 -3.26 -41.72 -25.69
N SER A 254 -3.97 -42.83 -25.49
CA SER A 254 -5.12 -42.93 -24.59
C SER A 254 -4.71 -42.95 -23.10
N GLN A 255 -3.65 -42.25 -22.72
CA GLN A 255 -3.24 -42.12 -21.33
C GLN A 255 -4.11 -41.08 -20.64
N LYS A 256 -4.65 -41.44 -19.47
CA LYS A 256 -5.30 -40.51 -18.55
C LYS A 256 -4.19 -39.67 -17.91
N VAL A 257 -4.27 -38.36 -18.08
CA VAL A 257 -3.41 -37.41 -17.37
C VAL A 257 -4.25 -36.79 -16.26
N TYR A 258 -3.98 -37.22 -15.03
CA TYR A 258 -4.63 -36.70 -13.84
C TYR A 258 -4.11 -35.31 -13.51
N ILE A 259 -5.01 -34.44 -13.04
CA ILE A 259 -4.70 -33.06 -12.71
C ILE A 259 -4.73 -32.92 -11.20
N SER A 260 -3.60 -32.56 -10.59
CA SER A 260 -3.48 -32.39 -9.14
C SER A 260 -4.01 -31.04 -8.65
N ASN A 261 -3.88 -29.98 -9.47
CA ASN A 261 -4.19 -28.61 -9.08
C ASN A 261 -5.38 -28.10 -9.91
N MET A 262 -6.34 -27.42 -9.27
CA MET A 262 -7.55 -26.91 -9.92
C MET A 262 -7.31 -25.66 -10.80
N GLY A 263 -6.24 -25.66 -11.61
CA GLY A 263 -5.94 -24.56 -12.53
C GLY A 263 -4.63 -24.71 -13.29
N ILE A 264 -4.27 -23.65 -13.99
CA ILE A 264 -3.00 -23.48 -14.71
C ILE A 264 -2.11 -22.55 -13.88
N PHE A 265 -0.84 -22.90 -13.74
CA PHE A 265 0.14 -22.00 -13.13
C PHE A 265 0.17 -20.66 -13.89
N PRO A 266 0.20 -19.50 -13.21
CA PRO A 266 0.11 -18.21 -13.90
C PRO A 266 1.21 -18.03 -14.95
N ARG A 267 0.80 -17.59 -16.14
CA ARG A 267 1.75 -17.12 -17.17
C ARG A 267 2.11 -15.65 -16.93
N ASP A 268 2.89 -15.07 -17.82
CA ASP A 268 3.20 -13.64 -17.89
C ASP A 268 1.99 -12.77 -18.24
N VAL A 269 1.01 -13.28 -19.00
CA VAL A 269 -0.19 -12.52 -19.36
C VAL A 269 -1.37 -12.88 -18.44
N TRP A 270 -1.75 -11.95 -17.57
CA TRP A 270 -2.85 -12.10 -16.60
C TRP A 270 -4.13 -11.44 -17.13
N THR A 271 -5.09 -12.25 -17.53
CA THR A 271 -6.39 -11.80 -18.08
C THR A 271 -7.56 -12.04 -17.12
N ASP A 272 -7.32 -12.74 -16.02
CA ASP A 272 -8.33 -13.25 -15.08
C ASP A 272 -8.53 -12.35 -13.85
N LEU A 273 -7.73 -11.29 -13.74
CA LEU A 273 -7.77 -10.33 -12.64
C LEU A 273 -8.54 -9.07 -13.08
N PRO A 274 -9.76 -8.83 -12.56
CA PRO A 274 -10.56 -7.69 -12.97
C PRO A 274 -10.07 -6.37 -12.35
N TYR A 275 -10.33 -5.24 -13.03
CA TYR A 275 -10.19 -3.90 -12.44
C TYR A 275 -11.25 -3.67 -11.35
N ILE A 276 -10.99 -2.71 -10.46
CA ILE A 276 -11.93 -2.37 -9.38
C ILE A 276 -13.15 -1.63 -9.93
N ARG A 277 -14.33 -2.16 -9.67
CA ARG A 277 -15.59 -1.46 -9.92
C ARG A 277 -16.03 -0.67 -8.69
N ALA A 278 -16.65 0.49 -8.90
CA ALA A 278 -17.12 1.38 -7.82
C ALA A 278 -18.13 0.73 -6.86
N ASN A 279 -18.81 -0.34 -7.27
CA ASN A 279 -19.78 -1.07 -6.46
C ASN A 279 -19.17 -2.20 -5.60
N THR A 280 -17.86 -2.45 -5.68
CA THR A 280 -17.18 -3.48 -4.88
C THR A 280 -16.96 -3.02 -3.43
N LEU A 281 -16.74 -3.97 -2.53
CA LEU A 281 -16.43 -3.67 -1.11
C LEU A 281 -15.02 -3.10 -0.92
N GLU A 282 -14.09 -3.40 -1.83
CA GLU A 282 -12.70 -2.93 -1.73
C GLU A 282 -12.55 -1.46 -2.18
N TYR A 283 -13.49 -0.90 -2.95
CA TYR A 283 -13.39 0.42 -3.56
C TYR A 283 -13.32 1.58 -2.53
N GLN A 284 -12.34 2.46 -2.69
CA GLN A 284 -12.04 3.58 -1.77
C GLN A 284 -12.25 4.97 -2.38
N ALA A 285 -12.81 5.08 -3.59
CA ALA A 285 -12.95 6.36 -4.30
C ALA A 285 -11.64 7.14 -4.52
N PHE A 286 -10.54 6.39 -4.65
CA PHE A 286 -9.23 6.89 -5.05
C PHE A 286 -8.94 6.43 -6.49
N SER A 287 -8.45 7.33 -7.34
CA SER A 287 -8.35 7.12 -8.79
C SER A 287 -7.40 5.99 -9.20
N THR A 288 -6.34 5.75 -8.43
CA THR A 288 -5.27 4.80 -8.79
C THR A 288 -5.23 3.52 -7.94
N GLN A 289 -6.30 3.23 -7.19
CA GLN A 289 -6.36 2.04 -6.35
C GLN A 289 -6.21 0.75 -7.17
N LYS A 290 -5.24 -0.11 -6.79
CA LYS A 290 -5.06 -1.45 -7.36
C LYS A 290 -5.92 -2.51 -6.66
N PRO A 291 -6.39 -3.55 -7.37
CA PRO A 291 -7.29 -4.58 -6.82
C PRO A 291 -6.56 -5.55 -5.88
N GLU A 292 -7.22 -5.97 -4.80
CA GLU A 292 -6.63 -6.88 -3.81
C GLU A 292 -6.23 -8.24 -4.42
N ARG A 293 -6.96 -8.71 -5.43
CA ARG A 293 -6.65 -9.97 -6.13
C ARG A 293 -5.29 -9.94 -6.85
N LEU A 294 -4.91 -8.80 -7.41
CA LEU A 294 -3.62 -8.63 -8.08
C LEU A 294 -2.48 -8.79 -7.08
N LEU A 295 -2.56 -8.04 -5.99
CA LEU A 295 -1.54 -8.08 -4.93
C LEU A 295 -1.53 -9.43 -4.21
N LYS A 296 -2.69 -10.10 -4.06
CA LYS A 296 -2.77 -11.44 -3.48
C LYS A 296 -1.88 -12.42 -4.25
N ARG A 297 -1.98 -12.42 -5.59
CA ARG A 297 -1.17 -13.30 -6.45
C ARG A 297 0.32 -13.04 -6.25
N ILE A 298 0.74 -11.77 -6.28
CA ILE A 298 2.14 -11.37 -6.12
C ILE A 298 2.68 -11.74 -4.73
N ILE A 299 1.94 -11.42 -3.67
CA ILE A 299 2.38 -11.64 -2.27
C ILE A 299 2.47 -13.12 -1.95
N LEU A 300 1.50 -13.94 -2.39
CA LEU A 300 1.56 -15.39 -2.18
C LEU A 300 2.73 -16.02 -2.93
N ALA A 301 2.99 -15.59 -4.18
CA ALA A 301 4.10 -16.10 -4.97
C ALA A 301 5.45 -15.75 -4.34
N SER A 302 5.64 -14.54 -3.81
CA SER A 302 6.98 -13.99 -3.53
C SER A 302 7.27 -13.71 -2.06
N SER A 303 6.44 -14.21 -1.14
CA SER A 303 6.66 -14.10 0.32
C SER A 303 5.95 -15.20 1.11
N ASN A 304 6.44 -15.49 2.30
CA ASN A 304 5.87 -16.43 3.27
C ASN A 304 5.17 -15.68 4.41
N LYS A 305 4.49 -16.43 5.28
CA LYS A 305 3.91 -15.87 6.52
C LYS A 305 5.03 -15.24 7.36
N ASP A 306 4.70 -14.15 8.06
CA ASP A 306 5.61 -13.35 8.90
C ASP A 306 6.75 -12.61 8.18
N ASP A 307 6.95 -12.84 6.87
CA ASP A 307 7.86 -12.03 6.05
C ASP A 307 7.42 -10.57 5.97
N ILE A 308 8.37 -9.68 5.68
CA ILE A 308 8.14 -8.24 5.54
C ILE A 308 7.86 -7.89 4.07
N VAL A 309 6.68 -7.34 3.81
CA VAL A 309 6.26 -6.79 2.51
C VAL A 309 6.26 -5.27 2.59
N ALA A 310 6.88 -4.58 1.63
CA ALA A 310 6.93 -3.12 1.63
C ALA A 310 6.31 -2.51 0.37
N ASP A 311 5.72 -1.33 0.55
CA ASP A 311 5.20 -0.49 -0.51
C ASP A 311 5.47 0.99 -0.18
N PHE A 312 6.46 1.56 -0.87
CA PHE A 312 6.90 2.94 -0.63
C PHE A 312 6.13 3.97 -1.48
N PHE A 313 5.11 3.52 -2.22
CA PHE A 313 4.14 4.31 -2.97
C PHE A 313 2.73 3.82 -2.64
N CYS A 314 2.44 3.64 -1.34
CA CYS A 314 1.34 2.78 -0.94
C CYS A 314 -0.04 3.33 -1.31
N GLY A 315 -0.19 4.64 -1.52
CA GLY A 315 -1.45 5.25 -1.91
C GLY A 315 -2.58 4.90 -0.94
N THR A 316 -3.55 4.12 -1.42
CA THR A 316 -4.67 3.63 -0.57
C THR A 316 -4.33 2.40 0.28
N GLY A 317 -3.09 1.90 0.25
CA GLY A 317 -2.61 0.84 1.11
C GLY A 317 -3.01 -0.57 0.70
N THR A 318 -3.41 -0.81 -0.57
CA THR A 318 -3.84 -2.14 -1.02
C THR A 318 -2.79 -3.21 -0.72
N THR A 319 -1.50 -2.97 -1.01
CA THR A 319 -0.41 -3.90 -0.73
C THR A 319 -0.34 -4.26 0.76
N LEU A 320 -0.45 -3.26 1.64
CA LEU A 320 -0.39 -3.41 3.09
C LEU A 320 -1.58 -4.21 3.62
N VAL A 321 -2.79 -3.90 3.15
CA VAL A 321 -4.03 -4.61 3.51
C VAL A 321 -3.95 -6.07 3.08
N VAL A 322 -3.45 -6.36 1.89
CA VAL A 322 -3.31 -7.74 1.41
C VAL A 322 -2.23 -8.49 2.18
N ALA A 323 -1.09 -7.86 2.46
CA ALA A 323 -0.04 -8.44 3.29
C ALA A 323 -0.58 -8.80 4.69
N GLU A 324 -1.31 -7.88 5.33
CA GLU A 324 -1.95 -8.07 6.62
C GLU A 324 -2.89 -9.29 6.63
N LYS A 325 -3.83 -9.36 5.67
CA LYS A 325 -4.79 -10.48 5.54
C LYS A 325 -4.14 -11.83 5.28
N LEU A 326 -2.95 -11.82 4.68
CA LEU A 326 -2.18 -13.00 4.38
C LEU A 326 -1.21 -13.34 5.54
N GLY A 327 -1.22 -12.59 6.65
CA GLY A 327 -0.37 -12.85 7.81
C GLY A 327 1.10 -12.48 7.59
N ARG A 328 1.37 -11.50 6.73
CA ARG A 328 2.71 -10.89 6.55
C ARG A 328 2.82 -9.62 7.38
N ARG A 329 4.06 -9.23 7.71
CA ARG A 329 4.35 -7.90 8.24
C ARG A 329 4.49 -6.90 7.10
N TRP A 330 4.28 -5.61 7.36
CA TRP A 330 4.31 -4.63 6.29
C TRP A 330 4.91 -3.27 6.65
N ILE A 331 5.53 -2.63 5.66
CA ILE A 331 6.03 -1.25 5.75
C ILE A 331 5.46 -0.46 4.58
N GLY A 332 4.71 0.61 4.87
CA GLY A 332 4.09 1.46 3.86
C GLY A 332 4.57 2.90 3.95
N SER A 333 4.67 3.62 2.83
CA SER A 333 4.81 5.07 2.85
C SER A 333 4.10 5.79 1.71
N ASP A 334 3.63 7.00 1.99
CA ASP A 334 3.10 7.93 1.01
C ASP A 334 3.35 9.39 1.44
N ILE A 335 3.50 10.29 0.47
CA ILE A 335 3.68 11.73 0.74
C ILE A 335 2.35 12.42 1.10
N GLY A 336 1.23 11.93 0.56
CA GLY A 336 -0.08 12.52 0.69
C GLY A 336 -0.76 12.17 2.01
N LYS A 337 -1.08 13.18 2.83
CA LYS A 337 -1.90 12.98 4.05
C LYS A 337 -3.21 12.21 3.78
N PRO A 338 -3.97 12.49 2.69
CA PRO A 338 -5.19 11.72 2.39
C PRO A 338 -4.91 10.22 2.15
N ALA A 339 -3.82 9.88 1.46
CA ALA A 339 -3.42 8.51 1.17
C ALA A 339 -3.12 7.73 2.46
N ILE A 340 -2.36 8.35 3.38
CA ILE A 340 -2.05 7.78 4.70
C ILE A 340 -3.31 7.54 5.53
N ASN A 341 -4.22 8.51 5.57
CA ASN A 341 -5.49 8.36 6.31
C ASN A 341 -6.36 7.24 5.75
N ILE A 342 -6.51 7.16 4.43
CA ILE A 342 -7.27 6.09 3.77
C ILE A 342 -6.63 4.73 4.05
N SER A 343 -5.32 4.60 3.88
CA SER A 343 -4.57 3.38 4.16
C SER A 343 -4.77 2.92 5.60
N ARG A 344 -4.60 3.83 6.57
CA ARG A 344 -4.81 3.56 7.99
C ARG A 344 -6.22 3.06 8.28
N LYS A 345 -7.24 3.75 7.77
CA LYS A 345 -8.65 3.36 7.93
C LYS A 345 -8.91 1.95 7.38
N ARG A 346 -8.43 1.66 6.17
CA ARG A 346 -8.61 0.34 5.55
C ARG A 346 -7.97 -0.79 6.35
N ILE A 347 -6.80 -0.55 6.93
CA ILE A 347 -6.11 -1.55 7.76
C ILE A 347 -6.92 -1.80 9.04
N LEU A 348 -7.39 -0.74 9.70
CA LEU A 348 -8.27 -0.87 10.88
C LEU A 348 -9.57 -1.61 10.56
N ASP A 349 -10.10 -1.44 9.35
CA ASP A 349 -11.35 -2.05 8.88
C ASP A 349 -11.17 -3.42 8.20
N VAL A 350 -9.96 -4.01 8.25
CA VAL A 350 -9.66 -5.25 7.51
C VAL A 350 -10.60 -6.40 7.89
N TRP A 351 -11.02 -6.48 9.15
CA TRP A 351 -11.96 -7.50 9.66
C TRP A 351 -13.31 -7.48 8.93
N ASN A 352 -13.79 -6.33 8.46
CA ASN A 352 -15.06 -6.22 7.73
C ASN A 352 -14.89 -6.26 6.20
N SER A 353 -13.67 -6.40 5.71
CA SER A 353 -13.38 -6.47 4.28
C SER A 353 -13.50 -7.90 3.73
N ASN A 354 -13.32 -8.06 2.42
CA ASN A 354 -13.39 -9.38 1.77
C ASN A 354 -12.31 -10.32 2.31
N ASN A 355 -12.68 -11.58 2.53
CA ASN A 355 -11.72 -12.66 2.73
C ASN A 355 -11.05 -13.00 1.38
N LEU A 356 -9.71 -12.95 1.34
CA LEU A 356 -8.94 -13.18 0.11
C LEU A 356 -8.99 -14.63 -0.38
N MET A 357 -9.16 -15.59 0.53
CA MET A 357 -9.19 -17.02 0.22
C MET A 357 -10.60 -17.49 -0.12
N ASN A 358 -11.63 -16.85 0.43
CA ASN A 358 -13.03 -17.15 0.15
C ASN A 358 -13.79 -15.87 -0.21
N TRP A 359 -13.69 -15.49 -1.49
CA TRP A 359 -14.29 -14.26 -1.98
C TRP A 359 -15.83 -14.30 -1.85
N GLY A 360 -16.41 -13.31 -1.17
CA GLY A 360 -17.84 -13.25 -0.84
C GLY A 360 -18.14 -13.43 0.65
N LYS A 361 -17.17 -13.93 1.43
CA LYS A 361 -17.20 -13.88 2.90
C LYS A 361 -16.39 -12.69 3.43
N LYS A 362 -16.70 -12.26 4.65
CA LYS A 362 -15.90 -11.29 5.40
C LYS A 362 -14.66 -11.95 5.99
N TYR A 363 -13.58 -11.19 6.16
CA TYR A 363 -12.32 -11.68 6.72
C TYR A 363 -12.43 -11.99 8.22
N LEU A 364 -13.13 -11.15 8.99
CA LEU A 364 -13.48 -11.29 10.41
C LEU A 364 -12.31 -11.35 11.40
N GLU A 365 -11.06 -11.16 10.96
CA GLU A 365 -9.90 -11.07 11.85
C GLU A 365 -9.44 -9.61 12.02
N THR A 366 -9.04 -9.25 13.23
CA THR A 366 -8.51 -7.93 13.57
C THR A 366 -7.07 -7.76 13.05
N PRO A 367 -6.68 -6.56 12.59
CA PRO A 367 -5.31 -6.32 12.15
C PRO A 367 -4.33 -6.40 13.31
N HIS A 368 -3.08 -6.73 13.03
CA HIS A 368 -2.00 -6.59 13.98
C HIS A 368 -1.75 -5.11 14.33
N PRO A 369 -1.25 -4.83 15.56
CA PRO A 369 -0.85 -3.48 15.94
C PRO A 369 0.15 -2.88 14.95
N PHE A 370 -0.03 -1.60 14.61
CA PHE A 370 0.84 -0.88 13.69
C PHE A 370 1.03 0.58 14.11
N ARG A 371 2.14 1.19 13.68
CA ARG A 371 2.46 2.61 13.94
C ARG A 371 2.20 3.45 12.70
N VAL A 372 1.83 4.72 12.90
CA VAL A 372 1.82 5.72 11.82
C VAL A 372 2.80 6.83 12.17
N LEU A 373 3.75 7.13 11.31
CA LEU A 373 4.86 8.05 11.60
C LEU A 373 4.91 9.13 10.53
N ARG A 374 5.38 10.35 10.85
CA ARG A 374 5.67 11.39 9.84
C ARG A 374 7.11 11.83 9.91
N ILE A 375 7.70 12.10 8.75
CA ILE A 375 9.07 12.62 8.60
C ILE A 375 9.02 13.97 7.85
N ASN A 376 9.75 14.99 8.34
CA ASN A 376 9.87 16.33 7.72
C ASN A 376 11.37 16.70 7.53
N ASN A 377 11.71 17.46 6.48
CA ASN A 377 13.08 17.56 5.92
C ASN A 377 14.12 18.43 6.67
N ASN A 378 13.85 18.98 7.85
CA ASN A 378 14.86 19.79 8.58
C ASN A 378 14.85 19.61 10.11
N ASN A 379 14.12 18.61 10.58
CA ASN A 379 14.13 18.06 11.92
C ASN A 379 13.32 16.77 11.79
N GLN A 380 13.76 15.67 12.42
CA GLN A 380 12.80 14.64 12.82
C GLN A 380 11.81 15.31 13.78
N GLN A 381 10.81 15.99 13.24
CA GLN A 381 9.53 16.02 13.91
C GLN A 381 8.99 14.63 13.66
N GLU A 382 9.22 13.76 14.62
CA GLU A 382 8.14 12.90 15.04
C GLU A 382 6.85 13.75 14.96
N ILE A 383 5.96 13.47 14.00
CA ILE A 383 4.60 13.26 14.49
C ILE A 383 4.78 12.04 15.35
N ASN A 384 5.01 12.31 16.63
CA ASN A 384 5.08 11.32 17.65
C ASN A 384 3.71 10.65 17.61
N ILE A 385 3.60 9.56 16.87
CA ILE A 385 2.78 8.46 17.32
C ILE A 385 3.78 7.45 17.87
N ASP A 386 4.58 7.86 18.86
CA ASP A 386 4.68 6.96 19.99
C ASP A 386 5.05 7.55 21.35
N LYS A 387 4.27 7.03 22.30
CA LYS A 387 4.13 7.20 23.75
C LYS A 387 2.69 7.40 24.18
N ARG A 388 1.79 7.73 23.25
CA ARG A 388 0.44 8.26 23.57
C ARG A 388 -0.71 7.30 23.32
N PHE A 389 -0.39 6.03 23.41
CA PHE A 389 -1.28 5.07 24.03
C PHE A 389 -1.14 5.04 25.57
N LEU A 390 -0.34 5.92 26.18
CA LEU A 390 -0.55 6.42 27.54
C LEU A 390 -0.32 7.94 27.62
N ILE A 391 -1.09 8.61 28.46
CA ILE A 391 -0.87 10.00 28.86
C ILE A 391 0.50 10.09 29.55
N ASP A 392 1.34 11.06 29.17
CA ASP A 392 1.96 11.94 30.18
C ASP A 392 2.48 13.26 29.60
N ASP A 393 1.98 14.34 30.21
CA ASP A 393 2.41 15.73 30.07
C ASP A 393 3.78 15.85 30.73
N PHE A 394 4.92 16.01 30.02
CA PHE A 394 6.10 16.62 30.64
C PHE A 394 6.94 17.45 29.64
N GLN A 395 6.86 18.76 29.87
CA GLN A 395 7.83 19.83 29.58
C GLN A 395 8.05 20.29 28.13
N ASN A 396 7.13 21.16 27.69
CA ASN A 396 7.55 22.41 27.06
C ASN A 396 6.66 23.57 27.54
N LYS A 397 7.10 24.24 28.61
CA LYS A 397 6.67 25.61 28.95
C LYS A 397 7.32 26.56 27.94
N ALA A 398 6.77 26.67 26.74
CA ALA A 398 7.06 27.77 25.83
C ALA A 398 5.90 27.98 24.84
N LYS A 399 5.06 28.95 25.20
CA LYS A 399 4.15 29.77 24.38
C LYS A 399 3.96 29.33 22.91
N ASN A 400 2.78 28.74 22.63
CA ASN A 400 1.90 29.11 21.51
C ASN A 400 0.56 28.35 21.63
N ASN A 401 -0.44 28.99 22.23
CA ASN A 401 -1.83 28.51 22.28
C ASN A 401 -2.49 28.64 20.91
N LEU A 402 -2.33 27.65 20.02
CA LEU A 402 -2.91 27.69 18.67
C LEU A 402 -3.66 26.43 18.21
N PHE A 403 -3.86 25.44 19.08
CA PHE A 403 -4.75 24.31 18.79
C PHE A 403 -5.58 23.95 20.02
N GLN A 404 -6.91 24.06 19.92
CA GLN A 404 -7.83 23.55 20.92
C GLN A 404 -7.62 22.03 21.05
N LYS A 405 -7.39 21.53 22.27
CA LYS A 405 -7.24 20.09 22.52
C LYS A 405 -8.59 19.43 22.19
N VAL A 406 -8.63 18.69 21.09
CA VAL A 406 -9.84 18.00 20.63
C VAL A 406 -10.29 17.01 21.71
N LYS A 407 -11.58 17.00 22.00
CA LYS A 407 -12.25 16.18 23.02
C LYS A 407 -13.59 15.69 22.48
N PHE A 408 -14.09 14.61 23.06
CA PHE A 408 -15.48 14.18 22.91
C PHE A 408 -16.07 13.93 24.29
N ASP A 409 -17.40 13.82 24.34
CA ASP A 409 -18.11 13.42 25.54
C ASP A 409 -18.81 12.09 25.27
N ILE A 410 -18.81 11.22 26.28
CA ILE A 410 -19.56 9.97 26.28
C ILE A 410 -20.54 9.93 27.44
N VAL A 411 -21.64 9.20 27.25
CA VAL A 411 -22.51 8.74 28.34
C VAL A 411 -22.26 7.26 28.52
N MET A 412 -21.95 6.86 29.75
CA MET A 412 -21.71 5.47 30.10
C MET A 412 -22.78 4.98 31.05
N THR A 413 -23.49 3.93 30.65
CA THR A 413 -24.55 3.30 31.44
C THR A 413 -24.06 1.94 31.92
N LYS A 414 -24.09 1.72 33.24
CA LYS A 414 -23.76 0.45 33.89
C LYS A 414 -25.05 -0.26 34.29
N ASP A 415 -25.16 -1.54 33.94
CA ASP A 415 -26.22 -2.44 34.38
C ASP A 415 -25.58 -3.74 34.90
N ASN A 416 -25.53 -3.91 36.22
CA ASN A 416 -24.80 -4.99 36.89
C ASN A 416 -23.33 -5.08 36.46
N ASN A 417 -22.95 -6.19 35.81
CA ASN A 417 -21.60 -6.37 35.26
C ASN A 417 -21.46 -5.81 33.83
N SER A 418 -22.53 -5.30 33.23
CA SER A 418 -22.52 -4.87 31.85
C SER A 418 -22.39 -3.36 31.70
N VAL A 419 -21.75 -2.93 30.62
CA VAL A 419 -21.52 -1.52 30.28
C VAL A 419 -21.95 -1.24 28.85
N PHE A 420 -22.57 -0.08 28.68
CA PHE A 420 -22.99 0.48 27.41
C PHE A 420 -22.48 1.91 27.30
N ILE A 421 -21.99 2.29 26.11
CA ILE A 421 -21.40 3.61 25.87
C ILE A 421 -22.11 4.29 24.70
N GLU A 422 -22.48 5.54 24.89
CA GLU A 422 -23.00 6.44 23.87
C GLU A 422 -22.04 7.61 23.65
N LEU A 423 -21.72 7.91 22.39
CA LEU A 423 -20.93 9.07 21.99
C LEU A 423 -21.86 10.26 21.73
N VAL A 424 -21.80 11.29 22.58
CA VAL A 424 -22.79 12.38 22.59
C VAL A 424 -22.28 13.70 22.02
N SER A 425 -20.95 13.90 21.95
CA SER A 425 -20.38 15.11 21.38
C SER A 425 -18.98 14.86 20.80
N TYR A 426 -18.52 15.75 19.92
CA TYR A 426 -17.13 15.84 19.49
C TYR A 426 -16.78 17.30 19.26
N SER A 427 -15.75 17.80 19.92
CA SER A 427 -15.27 19.16 19.73
C SER A 427 -14.63 19.26 18.35
N ILE A 428 -15.19 20.11 17.51
CA ILE A 428 -14.72 20.29 16.15
C ILE A 428 -13.38 21.06 16.20
N PRO A 429 -12.30 20.58 15.54
CA PRO A 429 -11.04 21.32 15.45
C PRO A 429 -11.25 22.70 14.80
N ASP A 430 -10.33 23.64 15.05
CA ASP A 430 -10.46 25.02 14.52
C ASP A 430 -10.78 25.02 13.01
N LEU A 431 -12.00 25.46 12.71
CA LEU A 431 -12.60 25.48 11.38
C LEU A 431 -11.86 26.42 10.43
N ASN A 432 -11.00 27.30 10.92
CA ASN A 432 -10.21 28.22 10.09
C ASN A 432 -9.29 27.51 9.09
N ILE A 433 -9.01 26.22 9.30
CA ILE A 433 -8.20 25.38 8.39
C ILE A 433 -9.03 24.88 7.18
N LEU A 434 -10.36 24.88 7.30
CA LEU A 434 -11.26 24.36 6.27
C LEU A 434 -11.82 25.47 5.38
N ASN A 435 -12.03 25.14 4.12
CA ASN A 435 -12.76 26.01 3.22
C ASN A 435 -14.25 26.10 3.61
N ASP A 436 -14.90 27.19 3.24
CA ASP A 436 -16.29 27.47 3.63
C ASP A 436 -17.29 26.48 3.01
N LYS A 437 -16.92 25.82 1.90
CA LYS A 437 -17.72 24.77 1.28
C LYS A 437 -17.82 23.52 2.14
N LEU A 438 -16.75 23.15 2.85
CA LEU A 438 -16.74 22.00 3.72
C LEU A 438 -17.47 22.29 5.04
N LYS A 439 -17.29 23.49 5.59
CA LYS A 439 -18.04 23.95 6.78
C LYS A 439 -19.54 23.88 6.56
N ALA A 440 -20.01 24.34 5.40
CA ALA A 440 -21.44 24.35 5.06
C ALA A 440 -22.08 22.96 4.95
N LYS A 441 -21.28 21.89 4.83
CA LYS A 441 -21.78 20.50 4.70
C LYS A 441 -21.87 19.77 6.04
N ILE A 442 -21.39 20.37 7.12
CA ILE A 442 -21.35 19.76 8.44
C ILE A 442 -22.48 20.35 9.27
N GLU A 443 -23.47 19.53 9.59
CA GLU A 443 -24.66 19.94 10.33
C GLU A 443 -24.60 19.48 11.78
N THR A 444 -23.99 18.31 12.03
CA THR A 444 -23.91 17.67 13.35
C THR A 444 -22.47 17.31 13.72
N PHE A 445 -22.18 17.12 15.01
CA PHE A 445 -20.85 16.66 15.44
C PHE A 445 -20.51 15.27 14.85
N SER A 446 -21.51 14.40 14.68
CA SER A 446 -21.31 13.09 14.05
C SER A 446 -20.86 13.21 12.59
N ASP A 447 -21.16 14.31 11.90
CA ASP A 447 -20.69 14.53 10.53
C ASP A 447 -19.17 14.66 10.43
N TRP A 448 -18.53 15.04 11.53
CA TRP A 448 -17.07 15.08 11.67
C TRP A 448 -16.43 13.73 11.92
N ILE A 449 -17.20 12.77 12.40
CA ILE A 449 -16.66 11.49 12.84
C ILE A 449 -16.76 10.48 11.71
N ASP A 450 -15.62 9.89 11.41
CA ASP A 450 -15.48 8.88 10.37
C ASP A 450 -15.55 7.48 10.98
N SER A 451 -14.99 7.31 12.19
CA SER A 451 -15.15 6.12 13.02
C SER A 451 -14.93 6.41 14.50
N TRP A 452 -15.44 5.54 15.37
CA TRP A 452 -15.06 5.48 16.77
C TRP A 452 -15.05 4.04 17.28
N ALA A 453 -14.18 3.76 18.23
CA ALA A 453 -13.90 2.43 18.75
C ALA A 453 -13.79 2.46 20.28
N ILE A 454 -14.00 1.29 20.89
CA ILE A 454 -13.90 1.09 22.33
C ILE A 454 -12.96 -0.09 22.61
N ASP A 455 -12.07 0.10 23.57
CA ASP A 455 -11.32 -0.93 24.28
C ASP A 455 -11.89 -1.00 25.70
N PHE A 456 -12.70 -2.02 25.98
CA PHE A 456 -13.34 -2.17 27.29
C PHE A 456 -12.37 -2.57 28.41
N ASN A 457 -11.15 -3.03 28.09
CA ASN A 457 -10.20 -3.47 29.10
C ASN A 457 -8.77 -3.17 28.65
N ARG A 458 -8.43 -1.89 28.71
CA ARG A 458 -7.10 -1.41 28.36
C ARG A 458 -6.11 -1.76 29.47
N GLN A 459 -5.26 -2.74 29.21
CA GLN A 459 -4.24 -3.21 30.16
C GLN A 459 -2.82 -2.73 29.82
N ASN A 460 -2.57 -2.40 28.56
CA ASN A 460 -1.26 -2.03 28.03
C ASN A 460 -1.36 -0.76 27.17
N ASP A 461 -0.22 -0.29 26.69
CA ASP A 461 -0.08 0.80 25.72
C ASP A 461 -0.60 0.43 24.31
N TYR A 462 -1.46 -0.56 24.16
CA TYR A 462 -2.07 -0.91 22.88
C TYR A 462 -3.58 -0.75 22.99
N PHE A 463 -4.19 -0.10 21.99
CA PHE A 463 -5.63 -0.04 21.87
C PHE A 463 -6.16 -1.31 21.22
N TYR A 464 -6.77 -2.19 22.02
CA TYR A 464 -7.42 -3.39 21.54
C TYR A 464 -8.88 -3.07 21.23
N THR A 465 -9.19 -2.95 19.94
CA THR A 465 -10.56 -2.66 19.50
C THR A 465 -11.49 -3.83 19.85
N THR A 466 -12.27 -3.68 20.91
CA THR A 466 -13.31 -4.62 21.32
C THR A 466 -14.66 -4.32 20.67
N TRP A 467 -14.92 -3.04 20.35
CA TRP A 467 -16.10 -2.60 19.62
C TRP A 467 -15.75 -1.41 18.71
N ILE A 468 -16.44 -1.26 17.58
CA ILE A 468 -16.22 -0.16 16.62
C ILE A 468 -17.48 0.17 15.81
N SER A 469 -17.64 1.45 15.48
CA SER A 469 -18.62 1.99 14.53
C SER A 469 -17.94 2.97 13.58
N TYR A 470 -18.31 2.95 12.30
CA TYR A 470 -17.64 3.72 11.27
C TYR A 470 -18.48 3.87 10.01
N ARG A 471 -18.11 4.86 9.21
CA ARG A 471 -18.73 5.15 7.91
C ARG A 471 -17.99 4.48 6.78
N THR A 472 -18.77 3.94 5.85
CA THR A 472 -18.28 3.40 4.57
C THR A 472 -18.90 4.15 3.40
N PRO A 473 -18.34 4.03 2.18
CA PRO A 473 -18.98 4.58 0.99
C PRO A 473 -20.43 4.17 0.76
N LYS A 474 -20.78 2.96 1.20
CA LYS A 474 -22.12 2.36 1.02
C LYS A 474 -23.06 2.65 2.19
N ASN A 475 -22.54 2.72 3.41
CA ASN A 475 -23.31 3.02 4.61
C ASN A 475 -22.66 4.20 5.34
N ARG A 476 -23.30 5.36 5.23
CA ARG A 476 -22.83 6.63 5.79
C ARG A 476 -23.34 6.92 7.19
N LYS A 477 -24.28 6.10 7.69
CA LYS A 477 -24.81 6.28 9.03
C LYS A 477 -23.76 5.84 10.05
N LEU A 478 -23.46 6.70 11.01
CA LEU A 478 -22.56 6.35 12.11
C LEU A 478 -23.41 5.90 13.30
N ASN A 479 -23.23 4.68 13.79
CA ASN A 479 -23.85 4.29 15.05
C ASN A 479 -23.13 5.00 16.21
N LEU A 480 -23.86 5.79 16.99
CA LEU A 480 -23.34 6.55 18.12
C LEU A 480 -23.43 5.77 19.44
N THR A 481 -23.96 4.54 19.42
CA THR A 481 -24.09 3.69 20.60
C THR A 481 -23.37 2.35 20.44
N SER A 482 -22.76 1.88 21.52
CA SER A 482 -22.09 0.58 21.58
C SER A 482 -23.08 -0.57 21.69
N SER A 483 -22.64 -1.80 21.41
CA SER A 483 -23.33 -2.97 21.96
C SER A 483 -23.05 -3.08 23.46
N LEU A 484 -23.93 -3.76 24.19
CA LEU A 484 -23.70 -4.08 25.59
C LEU A 484 -22.46 -4.98 25.72
N HIS A 485 -21.53 -4.61 26.61
CA HIS A 485 -20.35 -5.41 26.95
C HIS A 485 -20.48 -5.93 28.37
N THR A 486 -20.19 -7.22 28.59
CA THR A 486 -20.40 -7.93 29.86
C THR A 486 -19.05 -8.41 30.37
N TYR A 487 -18.66 -8.00 31.58
CA TYR A 487 -17.40 -8.39 32.20
C TYR A 487 -17.55 -9.70 32.97
N GLU A 488 -16.66 -10.67 32.74
CA GLU A 488 -16.75 -11.96 33.44
C GLU A 488 -16.35 -11.89 34.92
N LYS A 489 -15.54 -10.89 35.30
CA LYS A 489 -15.00 -10.76 36.66
C LYS A 489 -15.31 -9.38 37.22
N GLN A 490 -15.48 -9.33 38.53
CA GLN A 490 -15.52 -8.09 39.28
C GLN A 490 -14.12 -7.49 39.34
N GLY A 491 -14.04 -6.15 39.32
CA GLY A 491 -12.76 -5.46 39.35
C GLY A 491 -12.79 -4.07 38.75
N LYS A 492 -11.62 -3.45 38.77
CA LYS A 492 -11.38 -2.16 38.12
C LYS A 492 -10.95 -2.38 36.67
N TYR A 493 -11.57 -1.65 35.76
CA TYR A 493 -11.27 -1.68 34.34
C TYR A 493 -10.99 -0.27 33.85
N ASN A 494 -10.02 -0.13 32.94
CA ASN A 494 -9.79 1.10 32.21
C ASN A 494 -10.39 0.95 30.82
N ILE A 495 -11.41 1.75 30.52
CA ILE A 495 -12.02 1.80 29.20
C ILE A 495 -11.35 2.91 28.41
N ALA A 496 -10.86 2.60 27.21
CA ALA A 496 -10.46 3.64 26.26
C ALA A 496 -11.46 3.75 25.13
N VAL A 497 -11.87 4.99 24.86
CA VAL A 497 -12.67 5.35 23.69
C VAL A 497 -11.78 6.10 22.72
N LYS A 498 -11.89 5.77 21.44
CA LYS A 498 -11.13 6.38 20.36
C LYS A 498 -12.08 6.92 19.31
N VAL A 499 -11.92 8.17 18.90
CA VAL A 499 -12.66 8.79 17.81
C VAL A 499 -11.68 9.20 16.70
N ASN A 500 -12.01 8.86 15.46
CA ASN A 500 -11.30 9.30 14.26
C ASN A 500 -12.20 10.25 13.47
N ASP A 501 -11.67 11.44 13.16
CA ASP A 501 -12.40 12.42 12.33
C ASP A 501 -12.17 12.23 10.82
N ILE A 502 -12.96 12.94 10.02
CA ILE A 502 -12.88 12.95 8.55
C ILE A 502 -11.52 13.44 8.01
N LEU A 503 -10.73 14.14 8.82
CA LEU A 503 -9.37 14.61 8.49
C LEU A 503 -8.30 13.59 8.90
N GLY A 504 -8.72 12.45 9.45
CA GLY A 504 -7.89 11.37 9.95
C GLY A 504 -7.19 11.67 11.29
N ASN A 505 -7.57 12.73 12.00
CA ASN A 505 -7.03 12.96 13.33
C ASN A 505 -7.69 11.97 14.31
N GLU A 506 -6.90 11.54 15.30
CA GLU A 506 -7.34 10.61 16.34
C GLU A 506 -7.44 11.37 17.67
N THR A 507 -8.53 11.13 18.39
CA THR A 507 -8.70 11.56 19.78
C THR A 507 -9.00 10.33 20.61
N VAL A 508 -8.23 10.11 21.69
CA VAL A 508 -8.45 9.01 22.64
C VAL A 508 -8.70 9.61 24.02
N GLN A 509 -9.67 9.05 24.74
CA GLN A 509 -9.95 9.37 26.13
C GLN A 509 -10.16 8.09 26.92
N GLU A 510 -9.68 8.10 28.15
CA GLU A 510 -9.70 6.95 29.06
C GLU A 510 -10.62 7.21 30.25
N TYR A 511 -11.26 6.15 30.72
CA TYR A 511 -12.31 6.17 31.74
C TYR A 511 -12.14 4.97 32.66
N GLU A 512 -11.88 5.22 33.94
CA GLU A 512 -11.83 4.15 34.96
C GLU A 512 -13.26 3.79 35.40
N ILE A 513 -13.54 2.49 35.47
CA ILE A 513 -14.80 1.96 35.97
C ILE A 513 -14.57 0.85 36.99
N CYS A 514 -15.54 0.68 37.90
CA CYS A 514 -15.58 -0.45 38.84
C CYS A 514 -16.78 -1.33 38.51
N ILE A 515 -16.53 -2.61 38.22
CA ILE A 515 -17.56 -3.65 38.10
C ILE A 515 -17.69 -4.32 39.47
N GLU A 516 -18.92 -4.29 40.00
CA GLU A 516 -19.25 -4.68 41.37
C GLU A 516 -19.69 -6.12 41.53
#